data_AF-A0A1S8BGN6-F1
#
_entry.id   AF-A0A1S8BGN6-F1
#
_cell.length_a   1.000
_cell.length_b   1.000
_cell.length_c   1.000
_cell.angle_alpha   90.00
_cell.angle_beta   90.00
_cell.angle_gamma   90.00
#
_symmetry.space_group_name_H-M   'P 1'
#
loop_
_entity.id
_entity.type
_entity.pdbx_description
1 polymer ?
#
loop_
_entity_poly.entity_id
_entity_poly.type
_entity_poly.pdbx_seq_one_letter_code
_entity_poly.pdbx_strand_id
1 'polypeptide(L)'
;MAAAGKLIFAMAGPSPALAVVKPFVLDVMGRSIIDLGEDVRKSSLLKISGNILVISFMEVIAESQVFAEVTGIGCAQMEEFIGNMFGPVLESYSHRFVHASHCFPQYANLK
;
A
#
# COMPACT_ATOMS: atom_id res chain seq x y z
N MET A 1 13.35 -2.88 0.71
CA MET A 1 12.44 -3.25 1.82
C MET A 1 12.85 -4.53 2.52
N ALA A 2 12.96 -5.68 1.83
CA ALA A 2 13.36 -6.96 2.43
C ALA A 2 14.78 -6.95 3.01
N ALA A 3 15.79 -6.61 2.20
CA ALA A 3 17.18 -6.47 2.65
C ALA A 3 17.38 -5.39 3.73
N ALA A 4 16.41 -4.49 3.90
CA ALA A 4 16.42 -3.45 4.93
C ALA A 4 15.72 -3.88 6.23
N GLY A 5 15.25 -5.13 6.33
CA GLY A 5 14.56 -5.65 7.51
C GLY A 5 13.19 -5.03 7.76
N LYS A 6 12.54 -4.40 6.76
CA LYS A 6 11.34 -3.58 6.98
C LYS A 6 10.00 -4.28 6.73
N LEU A 7 10.00 -5.57 6.38
CA LEU A 7 8.76 -6.27 6.02
C LEU A 7 7.87 -6.53 7.23
N ILE A 8 6.57 -6.66 7.01
CA ILE A 8 5.63 -7.22 7.98
C ILE A 8 5.24 -8.60 7.46
N PHE A 9 5.42 -9.63 8.29
CA PHE A 9 5.09 -11.00 7.94
C PHE A 9 3.77 -11.42 8.55
N ALA A 10 2.89 -12.04 7.76
CA ALA A 10 1.67 -12.68 8.24
C ALA A 10 1.92 -14.18 8.39
N MET A 11 1.98 -14.68 9.62
CA MET A 11 2.36 -16.06 9.90
C MET A 11 1.20 -16.83 10.53
N ALA A 12 0.95 -18.04 10.03
CA ALA A 12 -0.08 -18.95 10.53
C ALA A 12 0.42 -20.40 10.40
N GLY A 13 0.11 -21.25 11.39
CA GLY A 13 0.47 -22.65 11.42
C GLY A 13 0.81 -23.17 12.83
N PRO A 14 1.31 -24.41 12.93
CA PRO A 14 1.65 -25.05 14.21
C PRO A 14 2.56 -24.20 15.08
N SER A 15 2.11 -23.91 16.31
CA SER A 15 2.86 -23.09 17.28
C SER A 15 4.33 -23.54 17.47
N PRO A 16 4.65 -24.84 17.57
CA PRO A 16 6.05 -25.28 17.66
C PRO A 16 6.87 -24.91 16.42
N ALA A 17 6.28 -25.01 15.23
CA ALA A 17 6.95 -24.64 13.98
C ALA A 17 7.14 -23.13 13.87
N LEU A 18 6.12 -22.33 14.24
CA LEU A 18 6.22 -20.88 14.26
C LEU A 18 7.29 -20.39 15.25
N ALA A 19 7.41 -21.03 16.42
CA ALA A 19 8.45 -20.68 17.40
C ALA A 19 9.86 -20.86 16.83
N VAL A 20 10.07 -21.90 16.01
CA VAL A 20 11.35 -22.14 15.33
C VAL A 20 11.60 -21.13 14.22
N VAL A 21 10.58 -20.72 13.46
CA VAL A 21 10.75 -19.83 12.29
C VAL A 21 10.84 -18.35 12.67
N LYS A 22 10.13 -17.90 13.71
CA LYS A 22 10.07 -16.48 14.15
C LYS A 22 11.46 -15.80 14.24
N PRO A 23 12.50 -16.42 14.85
CA PRO A 23 13.84 -15.82 14.96
C PRO A 23 14.57 -15.62 13.63
N PHE A 24 14.23 -16.38 12.59
CA PHE A 24 14.83 -16.22 11.26
C PHE A 24 14.14 -15.12 10.43
N VAL A 25 13.04 -14.56 10.93
CA VAL A 25 12.23 -13.56 10.24
C VAL A 25 12.41 -12.20 10.89
N LEU A 26 12.18 -12.10 12.20
CA LEU A 26 12.32 -10.86 12.96
C LEU A 26 13.77 -10.39 12.93
N ASP A 27 13.97 -9.10 12.69
CA ASP A 27 15.27 -8.43 12.62
C ASP A 27 16.22 -8.94 11.51
N VAL A 28 15.77 -9.88 10.68
CA VAL A 28 16.48 -10.34 9.47
C VAL A 28 15.86 -9.71 8.21
N MET A 29 14.61 -10.06 7.93
CA MET A 29 13.85 -9.52 6.79
C MET A 29 12.65 -8.70 7.22
N GLY A 30 12.10 -9.00 8.41
CA GLY A 30 10.88 -8.42 8.92
C GLY A 30 11.11 -7.56 10.16
N ARG A 31 10.39 -6.45 10.23
CA ARG A 31 10.30 -5.61 11.43
C ARG A 31 9.20 -6.06 12.39
N SER A 32 8.28 -6.90 11.93
CA SER A 32 7.11 -7.33 12.70
C SER A 32 6.49 -8.59 12.11
N ILE A 33 5.86 -9.37 12.98
CA ILE A 33 5.07 -10.56 12.65
C ILE A 33 3.65 -10.36 13.16
N ILE A 34 2.67 -10.57 12.28
CA ILE A 34 1.26 -10.72 12.59
C ILE A 34 1.00 -12.22 12.73
N ASP A 35 0.80 -12.67 13.96
CA ASP A 35 0.47 -14.07 14.26
C ASP A 35 -1.05 -14.28 14.09
N LEU A 36 -1.41 -15.23 13.23
CA LEU A 36 -2.80 -15.55 12.89
C LEU A 36 -3.25 -16.90 13.46
N GLY A 37 -2.41 -17.53 14.29
CA GLY A 37 -2.66 -18.80 14.95
C GLY A 37 -2.50 -20.01 14.03
N GLU A 38 -3.16 -21.10 14.41
CA GLU A 38 -2.91 -22.45 13.88
C GLU A 38 -3.46 -22.70 12.46
N ASP A 39 -4.54 -22.02 12.06
CA ASP A 39 -5.15 -22.21 10.73
C ASP A 39 -4.32 -21.51 9.65
N VAL A 40 -3.48 -22.29 8.96
CA VAL A 40 -2.58 -21.84 7.89
C VAL A 40 -3.28 -21.02 6.80
N ARG A 41 -4.57 -21.24 6.55
CA ARG A 41 -5.34 -20.51 5.52
C ARG A 41 -5.48 -19.02 5.85
N LYS A 42 -5.45 -18.65 7.13
CA LYS A 42 -5.61 -17.26 7.57
C LYS A 42 -4.51 -16.34 7.04
N SER A 43 -3.28 -16.83 6.88
CA SER A 43 -2.20 -16.03 6.29
C SER A 43 -2.51 -15.62 4.85
N SER A 44 -2.94 -16.57 4.01
CA SER A 44 -3.36 -16.30 2.64
C SER A 44 -4.57 -15.36 2.58
N LEU A 45 -5.56 -15.57 3.46
CA LEU A 45 -6.73 -14.70 3.55
C LEU A 45 -6.35 -13.26 3.89
N LEU A 46 -5.49 -13.06 4.90
CA LEU A 46 -5.01 -11.72 5.24
C LEU A 46 -4.26 -11.07 4.06
N LYS A 47 -3.46 -11.85 3.32
CA LYS A 47 -2.76 -11.33 2.13
C LYS A 47 -3.74 -10.88 1.04
N ILE A 48 -4.80 -11.66 0.80
CA ILE A 48 -5.87 -11.28 -0.13
C ILE A 48 -6.55 -10.00 0.35
N SER A 49 -6.94 -9.92 1.63
CA SER A 49 -7.55 -8.72 2.21
C SER A 49 -6.65 -7.49 2.07
N GLY A 50 -5.34 -7.62 2.30
CA GLY A 50 -4.39 -6.54 2.09
C GLY A 50 -4.30 -6.08 0.63
N ASN A 51 -4.34 -7.02 -0.32
CA ASN A 51 -4.33 -6.67 -1.74
C ASN A 51 -5.64 -5.99 -2.18
N ILE A 52 -6.79 -6.38 -1.61
CA ILE A 52 -8.06 -5.68 -1.82
C ILE A 52 -7.94 -4.21 -1.40
N LEU A 53 -7.40 -3.96 -0.19
CA LEU A 53 -7.18 -2.59 0.29
C LEU A 53 -6.29 -1.78 -0.65
N VAL A 54 -5.17 -2.37 -1.11
CA VAL A 54 -4.26 -1.69 -2.04
C VAL A 54 -4.97 -1.29 -3.34
N ILE A 55 -5.75 -2.20 -3.93
CA ILE A 55 -6.49 -1.93 -5.16
C ILE A 55 -7.54 -0.83 -4.94
N SER A 56 -8.33 -0.92 -3.87
CA SER A 56 -9.34 0.09 -3.53
C SER A 56 -8.72 1.47 -3.27
N PHE A 57 -7.55 1.53 -2.62
CA PHE A 57 -6.85 2.81 -2.44
C PHE A 57 -6.34 3.37 -3.77
N MET A 58 -5.81 2.52 -4.64
CA MET A 58 -5.36 2.99 -5.96
C MET A 58 -6.52 3.55 -6.79
N GLU A 59 -7.70 2.92 -6.73
CA GLU A 59 -8.91 3.39 -7.41
C GLU A 59 -9.34 4.78 -6.91
N VAL A 60 -9.57 4.95 -5.61
CA VAL A 60 -10.03 6.24 -5.05
C VAL A 60 -8.99 7.35 -5.22
N ILE A 61 -7.70 7.03 -5.16
CA ILE A 61 -6.62 8.00 -5.41
C ILE A 61 -6.63 8.44 -6.87
N ALA A 62 -6.81 7.51 -7.82
CA ALA A 62 -6.88 7.85 -9.23
C ALA A 62 -8.07 8.79 -9.52
N GLU A 63 -9.25 8.49 -8.96
CA GLU A 63 -10.42 9.37 -9.09
C GLU A 63 -10.18 10.75 -8.49
N SER A 64 -9.56 10.81 -7.31
CA SER A 64 -9.22 12.06 -6.64
C SER A 64 -8.24 12.91 -7.46
N GLN A 65 -7.28 12.27 -8.12
CA GLN A 65 -6.32 12.95 -8.98
C GLN A 65 -6.97 13.52 -10.25
N VAL A 66 -7.83 12.75 -10.92
CA VAL A 66 -8.61 13.24 -12.06
C VAL A 66 -9.54 14.38 -11.65
N PHE A 67 -10.19 14.25 -10.49
CA PHE A 67 -11.03 15.32 -9.94
C PHE A 67 -10.23 16.60 -9.67
N ALA A 68 -9.04 16.48 -9.08
CA ALA A 68 -8.16 17.62 -8.81
C ALA A 68 -7.72 18.33 -10.09
N GLU A 69 -7.45 17.57 -11.17
CA GLU A 69 -7.11 18.11 -12.49
C GLU A 69 -8.28 18.89 -13.10
N VAL A 70 -9.47 18.27 -13.16
CA VAL A 70 -10.65 18.88 -13.80
C VAL A 70 -11.16 20.11 -13.05
N THR A 71 -11.08 20.11 -11.73
CA THR A 71 -11.51 21.25 -10.89
C THR A 71 -10.45 22.36 -10.79
N GLY A 72 -9.22 22.11 -11.24
CA GLY A 72 -8.12 23.08 -11.19
C GLY A 72 -7.41 23.17 -9.84
N ILE A 73 -7.61 22.21 -8.93
CA ILE A 73 -6.83 22.08 -7.69
C ILE A 73 -5.36 21.75 -8.00
N GLY A 74 -5.15 20.90 -9.02
CA GLY A 74 -3.83 20.44 -9.46
C GLY A 74 -3.43 19.09 -8.86
N CYS A 75 -2.84 18.24 -9.72
CA CYS A 75 -2.40 16.88 -9.38
C CYS A 75 -1.37 16.88 -8.20
N ALA A 76 -0.46 17.87 -8.18
CA ALA A 76 0.59 17.98 -7.16
C ALA A 76 0.06 18.39 -5.77
N GLN A 77 -0.87 19.34 -5.72
CA GLN A 77 -1.51 19.77 -4.48
C GLN A 77 -2.34 18.64 -3.87
N MET A 78 -3.01 17.86 -4.71
CA MET A 78 -3.73 16.66 -4.27
C MET A 78 -2.79 15.60 -3.71
N GLU A 79 -1.63 15.36 -4.34
CA GLU A 79 -0.62 14.44 -3.82
C GLU A 79 -0.07 14.87 -2.46
N GLU A 80 0.28 16.15 -2.32
CA GLU A 80 0.75 16.72 -1.04
C GLU A 80 -0.30 16.55 0.06
N PHE A 81 -1.57 16.80 -0.26
CA PHE A 81 -2.68 16.57 0.67
C PHE A 81 -2.77 15.09 1.09
N ILE A 82 -2.71 14.16 0.14
CA ILE A 82 -2.78 12.71 0.40
C ILE A 82 -1.62 12.28 1.31
N GLY A 83 -0.41 12.74 1.04
CA GLY A 83 0.77 12.42 1.84
C GLY A 83 0.68 12.93 3.27
N ASN A 84 0.28 14.19 3.45
CA ASN A 84 0.14 14.79 4.78
C ASN A 84 -1.00 14.16 5.60
N MET A 85 -2.12 13.81 4.97
CA MET A 85 -3.31 13.31 5.68
C MET A 85 -3.28 11.80 5.93
N PHE A 86 -2.82 11.00 4.95
CA PHE A 86 -2.90 9.54 5.00
C PHE A 86 -1.54 8.84 5.06
N GLY A 87 -0.45 9.60 4.93
CA GLY A 87 0.91 9.12 5.09
C GLY A 87 1.53 8.52 3.83
N PRO A 88 2.80 8.07 3.94
CA PRO A 88 3.69 7.86 2.81
C PRO A 88 3.31 6.67 1.92
N VAL A 89 2.48 5.74 2.42
CA VAL A 89 2.04 4.59 1.62
C VAL A 89 1.06 5.06 0.54
N LEU A 90 0.04 5.83 0.92
CA LEU A 90 -0.95 6.34 -0.03
C LEU A 90 -0.35 7.42 -0.92
N GLU A 91 0.53 8.26 -0.37
CA GLU A 91 1.35 9.21 -1.15
C GLU A 91 2.10 8.50 -2.28
N SER A 92 2.76 7.37 -1.98
CA SER A 92 3.52 6.63 -3.01
C SER A 92 2.65 6.10 -4.15
N TYR A 93 1.36 5.81 -3.89
CA TYR A 93 0.42 5.45 -4.94
C TYR A 93 0.01 6.67 -5.76
N SER A 94 -0.27 7.78 -5.09
CA SER A 94 -0.56 9.07 -5.73
C SER A 94 0.58 9.52 -6.65
N HIS A 95 1.81 9.53 -6.15
CA HIS A 95 3.02 9.86 -6.91
C HIS A 95 3.13 9.04 -8.20
N ARG A 96 2.75 7.77 -8.18
CA ARG A 96 2.74 6.94 -9.39
C ARG A 96 1.70 7.40 -10.40
N PHE A 97 0.53 7.87 -9.97
CA PHE A 97 -0.46 8.43 -10.89
C PHE A 97 -0.02 9.77 -11.48
N VAL A 98 0.64 10.62 -10.69
CA VAL A 98 1.12 11.93 -11.13
C VAL A 98 2.32 11.81 -12.10
N HIS A 99 3.22 10.85 -11.85
CA HIS A 99 4.48 10.74 -12.60
C HIS A 99 4.54 9.61 -13.63
N ALA A 100 3.81 8.50 -13.44
CA ALA A 100 3.79 7.38 -14.40
C ALA A 100 2.71 7.55 -15.48
N SER A 101 1.67 8.31 -15.19
CA SER A 101 0.66 8.75 -16.16
C SER A 101 0.86 10.24 -16.33
N HIS A 102 1.04 10.72 -17.56
CA HIS A 102 0.84 12.14 -17.86
C HIS A 102 -0.54 12.52 -17.29
N CYS A 103 -0.62 13.31 -16.21
CA CYS A 103 -1.87 13.94 -15.71
C CYS A 103 -2.64 14.38 -16.97
N PHE A 104 -3.83 13.82 -17.18
CA PHE A 104 -4.36 13.45 -18.51
C PHE A 104 -4.48 14.71 -19.39
N PRO A 105 -3.57 14.94 -20.35
CA PRO A 105 -3.54 16.18 -21.13
C PRO A 105 -4.78 16.35 -22.04
N GLN A 106 -5.66 15.35 -22.08
CA GLN A 106 -6.91 15.35 -22.84
C GLN A 106 -8.01 16.23 -22.21
N TYR A 107 -7.92 16.58 -20.92
CA TYR A 107 -8.93 17.45 -20.27
C TYR A 107 -8.50 18.91 -20.11
N ALA A 108 -7.22 19.23 -20.32
CA ALA A 108 -6.70 20.61 -20.24
C ALA A 108 -7.29 21.56 -21.32
N ASN A 109 -7.91 21.03 -22.38
CA ASN A 109 -8.45 21.80 -23.50
C ASN A 109 -10.00 21.82 -23.58
N LEU A 110 -10.71 21.44 -22.51
CA LEU A 110 -12.18 21.49 -22.45
C LEU A 110 -12.74 22.78 -21.84
N LYS A 111 -11.96 23.87 -21.85
CA LYS A 111 -12.41 25.24 -21.52
C LYS A 111 -12.43 26.12 -22.76
#